data_AF-A0AAQ3RSR7-F1
#
_entry.id   AF-A0AAQ3RSR7-F1
#
_cell.length_a   1.000
_cell.length_b   1.000
_cell.length_c   1.000
_cell.angle_alpha   90.00
_cell.angle_beta   90.00
_cell.angle_gamma   90.00
#
_symmetry.space_group_name_H-M   'P 1'
#
loop_
_entity.id
_entity.type
_entity.pdbx_description
1 polymer ?
#
loop_
_entity_poly.entity_id
_entity_poly.type
_entity_poly.pdbx_seq_one_letter_code
_entity_poly.pdbx_strand_id
1 'polypeptide(L)'
;MIHTHKWLAASPDGVIHRLVHELPSRGVLEIKCPYFNGDISKAFPWSRIPIHYIPQAQGLMEILGRDWMDFYVWTPNGSSLFRLHRDAEYWDVMKIALYDFWWKHVHPARELYSSTVSRSPLFQLRTVRPAPRHELCRDIVYKSKCIAANSKLLMREIHGKLIN
;
A
#
# COMPACT_ATOMS: atom_id res chain seq x y z
N MET A 1 5.79 -16.75 11.30
CA MET A 1 5.84 -16.03 10.01
C MET A 1 5.46 -17.01 8.93
N ILE A 2 4.32 -16.83 8.26
CA ILE A 2 3.97 -17.65 7.10
C ILE A 2 4.54 -16.91 5.88
N HIS A 3 5.77 -17.25 5.48
CA HIS A 3 6.37 -16.76 4.25
C HIS A 3 5.73 -17.49 3.06
N THR A 4 4.55 -17.06 2.60
CA THR A 4 3.92 -17.74 1.47
C THR A 4 4.58 -17.41 0.13
N HIS A 5 5.38 -16.34 0.01
CA HIS A 5 5.92 -15.90 -1.29
C HIS A 5 7.29 -15.22 -1.14
N LYS A 6 8.40 -15.87 -1.59
CA LYS A 6 9.78 -15.32 -1.51
C LYS A 6 10.01 -14.05 -2.34
N TRP A 7 9.04 -13.66 -3.16
CA TRP A 7 9.09 -12.52 -4.06
C TRP A 7 8.29 -11.30 -3.58
N LEU A 8 7.61 -11.42 -2.42
CA LEU A 8 6.92 -10.32 -1.77
C LEU A 8 7.66 -9.88 -0.51
N ALA A 9 7.78 -8.57 -0.33
CA ALA A 9 8.32 -7.95 0.87
C ALA A 9 7.52 -6.68 1.21
N ALA A 10 7.57 -6.31 2.49
CA ALA A 10 6.86 -5.17 3.05
C ALA A 10 7.79 -4.45 4.03
N SER A 11 7.70 -3.12 4.06
CA SER A 11 8.43 -2.27 5.01
C SER A 11 7.42 -1.32 5.65
N PRO A 12 6.82 -1.67 6.78
CA PRO A 12 5.94 -0.76 7.51
C PRO A 12 6.76 0.32 8.23
N ASP A 13 6.16 1.47 8.51
CA ASP A 13 6.78 2.47 9.39
C ASP A 13 6.78 2.00 10.86
N GLY A 14 5.82 1.15 11.24
CA GLY A 14 5.81 0.50 12.53
C GLY A 14 4.91 -0.73 12.60
N VAL A 15 5.19 -1.58 13.58
CA VAL A 15 4.35 -2.74 13.92
C VAL A 15 3.75 -2.52 15.29
N ILE A 16 2.45 -2.74 15.42
CA ILE A 16 1.73 -2.57 16.69
C ILE A 16 1.33 -3.95 17.20
N HIS A 17 1.74 -4.27 18.43
CA HIS A 17 1.29 -5.46 19.14
C HIS A 17 0.57 -5.03 20.42
N ARG A 18 -0.73 -5.34 20.52
CA ARG A 18 -1.55 -5.04 21.70
C ARG A 18 -2.38 -6.25 22.08
N LEU A 19 -2.79 -6.31 23.34
CA LEU A 19 -3.84 -7.21 23.81
C LEU A 19 -5.10 -6.37 24.04
N VAL A 20 -6.23 -6.78 23.47
CA VAL A 20 -7.54 -6.16 23.69
C VAL A 20 -8.47 -7.24 24.20
N HIS A 21 -8.93 -7.10 25.45
CA HIS A 21 -9.68 -8.16 26.15
C HIS A 21 -8.97 -9.52 26.08
N GLU A 22 -7.66 -9.54 26.37
CA GLU A 22 -6.81 -10.73 26.34
C GLU A 22 -6.61 -11.37 24.94
N LEU A 23 -7.25 -10.83 23.90
CA LEU A 23 -7.06 -11.28 22.53
C LEU A 23 -5.95 -10.46 21.83
N PRO A 24 -5.05 -11.11 21.06
CA PRO A 24 -4.04 -10.41 20.28
C PRO A 24 -4.65 -9.48 19.23
N SER A 25 -4.28 -8.20 19.29
CA SER A 25 -4.62 -7.17 18.30
C SER A 25 -3.33 -6.70 17.64
N ARG A 26 -3.17 -7.06 16.37
CA ARG A 26 -1.91 -6.87 15.64
C ARG A 26 -2.13 -5.88 14.51
N GLY A 27 -1.51 -4.71 14.66
CA GLY A 27 -1.64 -3.60 13.73
C GLY A 27 -0.36 -3.31 12.94
N VAL A 28 -0.54 -2.51 11.89
CA VAL A 28 0.54 -1.81 11.17
C VAL A 28 0.36 -0.31 11.40
N LEU A 29 1.47 0.42 11.57
CA LEU A 29 1.50 1.87 11.45
C LEU A 29 2.14 2.23 10.11
N GLU A 30 1.45 3.08 9.35
CA GLU A 30 1.94 3.69 8.12
C GLU A 30 1.79 5.21 8.24
N ILE A 31 2.88 5.94 8.08
CA ILE A 31 2.98 7.39 8.21
C ILE A 31 3.17 7.99 6.82
N LYS A 32 2.33 8.97 6.47
CA LYS A 32 2.51 9.78 5.27
C LYS A 32 2.75 11.24 5.65
N CYS A 33 3.81 11.78 5.07
CA CYS A 33 4.10 13.22 5.06
C CYS A 33 3.97 13.71 3.61
N PRO A 34 2.75 13.98 3.12
CA PRO A 34 2.54 14.34 1.72
C PRO A 34 3.32 15.59 1.31
N TYR A 35 3.86 15.56 0.10
CA TYR A 35 4.55 16.69 -0.48
C TYR A 35 3.55 17.63 -1.17
N PHE A 36 3.62 18.92 -0.84
CA PHE A 36 2.70 19.94 -1.33
C PHE A 36 3.32 20.87 -2.37
N ASN A 37 4.35 20.41 -3.10
CA ASN A 37 5.08 21.23 -4.10
C ASN A 37 5.62 22.55 -3.51
N GLY A 38 5.98 22.54 -2.23
CA GLY A 38 6.45 23.73 -1.49
C GLY A 38 5.35 24.69 -1.04
N ASP A 39 4.08 24.45 -1.40
CA ASP A 39 2.96 25.31 -1.02
C ASP A 39 2.37 24.88 0.34
N ILE A 40 2.91 25.45 1.42
CA ILE A 40 2.48 25.18 2.79
C ILE A 40 1.01 25.57 3.03
N SER A 41 0.47 26.52 2.26
CA SER A 41 -0.94 26.94 2.39
C SER A 41 -1.93 25.82 2.03
N LYS A 42 -1.48 24.79 1.30
CA LYS A 42 -2.30 23.62 0.94
C LYS A 42 -2.02 22.41 1.83
N ALA A 43 -1.08 22.54 2.76
CA ALA A 43 -0.54 21.43 3.51
C ALA A 43 -1.43 21.01 4.68
N PHE A 44 -2.65 20.55 4.39
CA PHE A 44 -3.63 20.13 5.39
C PHE A 44 -3.76 18.60 5.45
N PRO A 45 -4.04 18.04 6.63
CA PRO A 45 -4.27 16.62 6.76
C PRO A 45 -5.55 16.22 6.03
N TRP A 46 -5.51 15.04 5.42
CA TRP A 46 -6.63 14.53 4.64
C TRP A 46 -7.82 14.18 5.54
N SER A 47 -9.03 14.36 5.01
CA SER A 47 -10.27 13.87 5.64
C SER A 47 -10.68 12.50 5.13
N ARG A 48 -10.06 12.02 4.04
CA ARG A 48 -10.23 10.69 3.45
C ARG A 48 -8.91 10.20 2.87
N ILE A 49 -8.66 8.90 2.95
CA ILE A 49 -7.44 8.30 2.39
C ILE A 49 -7.51 8.34 0.85
N PRO A 50 -6.47 8.84 0.15
CA PRO A 50 -6.36 8.71 -1.29
C PRO A 50 -6.30 7.24 -1.72
N ILE A 51 -7.15 6.85 -2.69
CA ILE A 51 -7.37 5.45 -3.06
C ILE A 51 -6.11 4.70 -3.53
N HIS A 52 -5.10 5.41 -4.02
CA HIS A 52 -3.85 4.80 -4.50
C HIS A 52 -2.98 4.26 -3.36
N TYR A 53 -3.25 4.62 -2.09
CA TYR A 53 -2.59 4.02 -0.93
C TYR A 53 -3.23 2.71 -0.46
N ILE A 54 -4.46 2.39 -0.91
CA ILE A 54 -5.16 1.18 -0.46
C ILE A 54 -4.44 -0.12 -0.85
N PRO A 55 -3.91 -0.28 -2.09
CA PRO A 55 -3.07 -1.44 -2.42
C PRO A 55 -1.88 -1.60 -1.46
N GLN A 56 -1.17 -0.51 -1.15
CA GLN A 56 -0.03 -0.53 -0.23
C GLN A 56 -0.48 -0.97 1.18
N ALA A 57 -1.55 -0.37 1.70
CA ALA A 57 -2.07 -0.65 3.02
C ALA A 57 -2.44 -2.13 3.20
N GLN A 58 -3.17 -2.69 2.23
CA GLN A 58 -3.62 -4.07 2.25
C GLN A 58 -2.45 -5.05 2.06
N GLY A 59 -1.49 -4.74 1.19
CA GLY A 59 -0.28 -5.54 1.01
C GLY A 59 0.59 -5.61 2.27
N LEU A 60 0.78 -4.48 2.97
CA LEU A 60 1.50 -4.45 4.25
C LEU A 60 0.84 -5.35 5.30
N MET A 61 -0.49 -5.22 5.46
CA MET A 61 -1.24 -6.04 6.42
C MET A 61 -1.17 -7.53 6.09
N GLU A 62 -1.30 -7.90 4.82
CA GLU A 62 -1.20 -9.31 4.46
C GLU A 62 0.21 -9.86 4.68
N ILE A 63 1.25 -9.23 4.11
CA ILE A 63 2.62 -9.75 4.14
C ILE A 63 3.10 -9.92 5.59
N LEU A 64 2.70 -9.01 6.48
CA LEU A 64 3.05 -9.07 7.90
C LEU A 64 2.13 -9.98 8.73
N GLY A 65 0.96 -10.38 8.20
CA GLY A 65 -0.08 -11.08 8.94
C GLY A 65 -0.66 -10.22 10.07
N ARG A 66 -1.22 -9.06 9.70
CA ARG A 66 -1.81 -8.06 10.60
C ARG A 66 -3.27 -7.82 10.24
N ASP A 67 -4.06 -7.44 11.23
CA ASP A 67 -5.52 -7.47 11.13
C ASP A 67 -6.08 -6.07 10.77
N TRP A 68 -5.31 -5.02 11.08
CA TRP A 68 -5.67 -3.63 10.84
C TRP A 68 -4.44 -2.74 10.63
N MET A 69 -4.68 -1.54 10.12
CA MET A 69 -3.67 -0.51 9.92
C MET A 69 -4.14 0.82 10.50
N ASP A 70 -3.22 1.48 11.20
CA ASP A 70 -3.23 2.92 11.42
C ASP A 70 -2.51 3.62 10.28
N PHE A 71 -3.27 4.42 9.55
CA PHE A 71 -2.75 5.28 8.50
C PHE A 71 -2.72 6.71 9.03
N TYR A 72 -1.53 7.16 9.42
CA TYR A 72 -1.32 8.47 9.99
C TYR A 72 -0.79 9.44 8.93
N VAL A 73 -1.43 10.60 8.81
CA VAL A 73 -1.02 11.67 7.92
C VAL A 73 -0.55 12.83 8.76
N TRP A 74 0.69 13.26 8.56
CA TRP A 74 1.23 14.45 9.18
C TRP A 74 1.46 15.54 8.14
N THR A 75 1.04 16.75 8.47
CA THR A 75 1.32 17.96 7.68
C THR A 75 1.66 19.13 8.61
N PRO A 76 2.28 20.21 8.11
CA PRO A 76 2.53 21.42 8.91
C PRO A 76 1.28 22.06 9.52
N ASN A 77 0.11 21.92 8.89
CA ASN A 77 -1.14 22.49 9.40
C ASN A 77 -1.96 21.53 10.27
N GLY A 78 -1.50 20.29 10.46
CA GLY A 78 -2.13 19.34 11.38
C GLY A 78 -1.94 17.88 10.99
N SER A 79 -2.79 17.02 11.51
CA SER A 79 -2.67 15.58 11.34
C SER A 79 -4.03 14.88 11.23
N SER A 80 -4.03 13.71 10.61
CA SER A 80 -5.18 12.80 10.64
C SER A 80 -4.75 11.36 10.84
N LEU A 81 -5.59 10.60 11.53
CA LEU A 81 -5.41 9.19 11.79
C LEU A 81 -6.62 8.43 11.29
N PHE A 82 -6.38 7.44 10.43
CA PHE A 82 -7.41 6.55 9.93
C PHE A 82 -7.17 5.12 10.37
N ARG A 83 -8.24 4.39 10.63
CA ARG A 83 -8.23 2.93 10.76
C ARG A 83 -8.70 2.28 9.47
N LEU A 84 -7.90 1.34 8.96
CA LEU A 84 -8.30 0.35 7.96
C LEU A 84 -8.25 -1.05 8.54
N HIS A 85 -9.06 -1.95 7.99
CA HIS A 85 -9.03 -3.37 8.29
C HIS A 85 -8.53 -4.15 7.08
N ARG A 86 -7.87 -5.28 7.32
CA ARG A 86 -7.46 -6.20 6.26
C ARG A 86 -8.68 -6.75 5.54
N ASP A 87 -8.63 -6.75 4.21
CA ASP A 87 -9.68 -7.25 3.33
C ASP A 87 -9.10 -8.39 2.49
N ALA A 88 -9.51 -9.62 2.81
CA ALA A 88 -9.00 -10.82 2.18
C ALA A 88 -9.43 -10.93 0.71
N GLU A 89 -10.68 -10.56 0.39
CA GLU A 89 -11.19 -10.61 -0.99
C GLU A 89 -10.48 -9.62 -1.90
N TYR A 90 -10.18 -8.42 -1.38
CA TYR A 90 -9.39 -7.44 -2.09
C TYR A 90 -7.97 -7.94 -2.34
N TRP A 91 -7.36 -8.55 -1.33
CA TRP A 91 -6.03 -9.11 -1.46
C TRP A 91 -5.96 -10.26 -2.47
N ASP A 92 -6.97 -11.13 -2.54
CA ASP A 92 -6.99 -12.22 -3.52
C ASP A 92 -6.98 -11.70 -4.96
N VAL A 93 -7.72 -10.63 -5.26
CA VAL A 93 -7.67 -9.96 -6.57
C VAL A 93 -6.29 -9.33 -6.82
N MET A 94 -5.72 -8.67 -5.81
CA MET A 94 -4.41 -8.03 -5.94
C MET A 94 -3.29 -9.05 -6.16
N LYS A 95 -3.35 -10.20 -5.49
CA LYS A 95 -2.37 -11.26 -5.58
C LYS A 95 -2.26 -11.81 -7.00
N ILE A 96 -3.37 -11.91 -7.74
CA ILE A 96 -3.37 -12.31 -9.15
C ILE A 96 -2.52 -11.33 -9.98
N ALA A 97 -2.80 -10.02 -9.85
CA ALA A 97 -2.06 -9.00 -10.60
C ALA A 97 -0.57 -8.96 -10.23
N LEU A 98 -0.24 -9.15 -8.94
CA LEU A 98 1.13 -9.23 -8.45
C LEU A 98 1.86 -10.48 -8.95
N TYR A 99 1.18 -11.63 -8.97
CA TYR A 99 1.72 -12.90 -9.48
C TYR A 99 2.04 -12.78 -10.97
N ASP A 100 1.11 -12.24 -11.75
CA ASP A 100 1.28 -12.00 -13.18
C ASP A 100 2.41 -11.02 -13.45
N PHE A 101 2.46 -9.91 -12.71
CA PHE A 101 3.56 -8.96 -12.81
C PHE A 101 4.92 -9.63 -12.55
N TRP A 102 5.00 -10.43 -11.48
CA TRP A 102 6.25 -11.09 -11.11
C TRP A 102 6.69 -12.14 -12.14
N TRP A 103 5.83 -13.11 -12.46
CA TRP A 103 6.22 -14.27 -13.26
C TRP A 103 6.22 -14.02 -14.77
N LYS A 104 5.37 -13.12 -15.27
CA LYS A 104 5.34 -12.79 -16.71
C LYS A 104 6.34 -11.70 -17.08
N HIS A 105 6.76 -10.86 -16.13
CA HIS A 105 7.59 -9.69 -16.42
C HIS A 105 8.89 -9.60 -15.61
N VAL A 106 8.83 -9.60 -14.28
CA VAL A 106 10.04 -9.39 -13.45
C VAL A 106 11.01 -10.56 -13.53
N HIS A 107 10.52 -11.78 -13.35
CA HIS A 107 11.37 -12.98 -13.37
C HIS A 107 12.04 -13.20 -14.74
N PRO A 108 11.30 -13.16 -15.87
CA PRO A 108 11.92 -13.27 -17.20
C PRO A 108 12.89 -12.13 -17.49
N ALA A 109 12.57 -10.89 -17.08
CA ALA A 109 13.48 -9.76 -17.24
C ALA A 109 14.81 -9.98 -16.50
N ARG A 110 14.76 -10.53 -15.29
CA ARG A 110 15.97 -10.88 -14.52
C ARG A 110 16.80 -11.95 -15.24
N GLU A 111 16.18 -13.01 -15.73
CA GLU A 111 16.87 -14.09 -16.46
C GLU A 111 17.54 -13.58 -17.75
N LEU A 112 16.82 -12.76 -18.52
CA LEU A 112 17.37 -12.10 -19.70
C LEU A 112 18.56 -11.21 -19.34
N TYR A 113 18.41 -10.37 -18.31
CA TYR A 113 19.48 -9.47 -17.88
C TYR A 113 20.74 -10.23 -17.42
N SER A 114 20.57 -11.30 -16.63
CA SER A 114 21.67 -12.12 -16.13
C SER A 114 22.34 -12.99 -17.19
N SER A 115 21.61 -13.38 -18.25
CA SER A 115 22.15 -14.21 -19.34
C SER A 115 22.82 -13.39 -20.46
N THR A 116 22.50 -12.10 -20.58
CA THR A 116 23.12 -11.24 -21.59
C THR A 116 24.54 -10.81 -21.21
N VAL A 117 25.53 -11.25 -22.02
CA VAL A 117 26.89 -10.67 -22.09
C VAL A 117 26.92 -9.38 -22.95
N SER A 118 25.78 -9.00 -23.54
CA SER A 118 25.67 -8.04 -24.64
C SER A 118 25.56 -6.57 -24.21
N ARG A 119 26.06 -5.66 -25.07
CA ARG A 119 26.11 -4.19 -24.88
C ARG A 119 24.74 -3.48 -24.96
N SER A 120 23.63 -4.14 -25.29
CA SER A 120 22.29 -3.49 -25.34
C SER A 120 21.14 -4.25 -24.63
N PRO A 121 21.25 -4.51 -23.31
CA PRO A 121 20.22 -5.24 -22.55
C PRO A 121 18.81 -4.62 -22.66
N LEU A 122 18.73 -3.30 -22.78
CA LEU A 122 17.48 -2.55 -22.77
C LEU A 122 16.55 -2.86 -23.96
N PHE A 123 17.08 -3.25 -25.12
CA PHE A 123 16.24 -3.59 -26.26
C PHE A 123 15.51 -4.92 -26.04
N GLN A 124 16.23 -5.92 -25.53
CA GLN A 124 15.68 -7.25 -25.27
C GLN A 124 14.64 -7.23 -24.14
N LEU A 125 14.87 -6.41 -23.10
CA LEU A 125 13.92 -6.24 -21.99
C LEU A 125 12.56 -5.67 -22.44
N ARG A 126 12.45 -5.05 -23.62
CA ARG A 126 11.15 -4.59 -24.15
C ARG A 126 10.17 -5.73 -24.41
N THR A 127 10.67 -6.93 -24.70
CA THR A 127 9.83 -8.12 -24.99
C THR A 127 9.04 -8.61 -23.77
N VAL A 128 9.57 -8.35 -22.56
CA VAL A 128 8.97 -8.75 -21.28
C VAL A 128 8.39 -7.56 -20.53
N ARG A 129 8.29 -6.39 -21.17
CA ARG A 129 7.75 -5.18 -20.53
C ARG A 129 6.26 -5.34 -20.25
N PRO A 130 5.79 -5.06 -19.03
CA PRO A 130 4.37 -5.09 -18.71
C PRO A 130 3.60 -3.99 -19.45
N ALA A 131 2.34 -4.27 -19.73
CA ALA A 131 1.40 -3.24 -20.19
C ALA A 131 1.23 -2.15 -19.10
N PRO A 132 0.90 -0.89 -19.46
CA PRO A 132 0.71 0.18 -18.49
C PRO A 132 -0.39 -0.10 -17.45
N ARG A 133 -1.34 -0.99 -17.76
CA ARG A 133 -2.43 -1.38 -16.86
C ARG A 133 -2.65 -2.89 -16.96
N HIS A 134 -2.77 -3.53 -15.80
CA HIS A 134 -3.25 -4.91 -15.69
C HIS A 134 -4.74 -4.98 -16.02
N GLU A 135 -5.23 -6.13 -16.51
CA GLU A 135 -6.65 -6.33 -16.83
C GLU A 135 -7.57 -6.09 -15.61
N LEU A 136 -7.13 -6.55 -14.43
CA LEU A 136 -7.81 -6.35 -13.14
C LEU A 136 -7.70 -4.92 -12.56
N CYS A 137 -7.03 -3.99 -13.23
CA CYS A 137 -6.78 -2.64 -12.69
C CYS A 137 -8.07 -1.90 -12.34
N ARG A 138 -9.12 -2.05 -13.17
CA ARG A 138 -10.43 -1.42 -12.91
C ARG A 138 -11.08 -1.96 -11.64
N ASP A 139 -11.03 -3.27 -11.43
CA ASP A 139 -11.64 -3.93 -10.26
C ASP A 139 -10.88 -3.60 -8.97
N ILE A 140 -9.54 -3.59 -9.02
CA ILE A 140 -8.68 -3.17 -7.91
C ILE A 140 -9.00 -1.71 -7.53
N VAL A 141 -9.13 -0.81 -8.51
CA VAL A 141 -9.47 0.59 -8.26
C VAL A 141 -10.87 0.72 -7.68
N TYR A 142 -11.84 -0.04 -8.17
CA TYR A 142 -13.20 -0.03 -7.64
C TYR A 142 -13.24 -0.48 -6.18
N LYS A 143 -12.67 -1.66 -5.86
CA LYS A 143 -12.60 -2.15 -4.49
C LYS A 143 -11.79 -1.22 -3.56
N SER A 144 -10.74 -0.57 -4.07
CA SER A 144 -9.99 0.45 -3.32
C SER A 144 -10.88 1.60 -2.87
N LYS A 145 -11.82 2.06 -3.72
CA LYS A 145 -12.79 3.11 -3.36
C LYS A 145 -13.69 2.65 -2.22
N CYS A 146 -14.18 1.40 -2.25
CA CYS A 146 -15.02 0.83 -1.19
C CYS A 146 -14.27 0.79 0.14
N ILE A 147 -13.03 0.28 0.16
CA ILE A 147 -12.20 0.22 1.38
C ILE A 147 -11.92 1.63 1.90
N ALA A 148 -11.54 2.57 1.04
CA ALA A 148 -11.29 3.96 1.45
C ALA A 148 -12.55 4.61 2.05
N ALA A 149 -13.73 4.37 1.46
CA ALA A 149 -15.00 4.87 1.97
C ALA A 149 -15.40 4.26 3.32
N ASN A 150 -15.05 2.99 3.55
CA ASN A 150 -15.32 2.28 4.81
C ASN A 150 -14.23 2.48 5.88
N SER A 151 -13.14 3.18 5.55
CA SER A 151 -12.10 3.51 6.52
C SER A 151 -12.63 4.49 7.57
N LYS A 152 -12.23 4.29 8.83
CA LYS A 152 -12.69 5.15 9.93
C LYS A 152 -11.67 6.25 10.18
N LEU A 153 -12.08 7.51 10.01
CA LEU A 153 -11.32 8.65 10.51
C LEU A 153 -11.43 8.64 12.05
N LEU A 154 -10.33 8.32 12.74
CA LEU A 154 -10.29 8.25 14.20
C LEU A 154 -10.02 9.62 14.82
N MET A 155 -9.18 10.41 14.16
CA MET A 155 -8.77 11.72 14.63
C MET A 155 -8.40 12.57 13.43
N ARG A 156 -8.76 13.84 13.50
CA ARG A 156 -8.24 14.88 12.62
C ARG A 156 -8.08 16.13 13.46
N GLU A 157 -6.91 16.73 13.43
CA GLU A 157 -6.69 18.04 14.00
C GLU A 157 -6.16 19.00 12.95
N ILE A 158 -6.52 20.26 13.10
CA ILE A 158 -6.00 21.36 12.30
C ILE A 158 -5.56 22.44 13.28
N HIS A 159 -4.30 22.86 13.17
CA HIS A 159 -3.68 23.86 14.04
C HIS A 159 -3.88 23.55 15.54
N GLY A 160 -3.77 22.28 15.93
CA GLY A 160 -3.89 21.83 17.31
C GLY A 160 -5.32 21.70 17.83
N LYS A 161 -6.33 21.88 16.97
CA LYS A 161 -7.75 21.71 17.34
C LYS A 161 -8.33 20.47 16.68
N LEU A 162 -8.89 19.57 17.48
CA LEU A 162 -9.63 18.41 16.98
C LEU A 162 -10.86 18.87 16.19
N ILE A 163 -11.06 18.25 15.02
CA ILE A 163 -12.20 18.47 14.14
C ILE A 163 -13.11 17.24 14.29
N ASN A 164 -14.30 17.46 14.86
CA ASN A 164 -15.36 16.46 14.97
C ASN A 164 -16.03 16.20 13.62
#